data_AF-A0A7S2TN22-F1
#
_entry.id   AF-A0A7S2TN22-F1
#
_cell.length_a   1.000
_cell.length_b   1.000
_cell.length_c   1.000
_cell.angle_alpha   90.00
_cell.angle_beta   90.00
_cell.angle_gamma   90.00
#
_symmetry.space_group_name_H-M   'P 1'
#
loop_
_entity.id
_entity.type
_entity.pdbx_description
1 polymer ?
#
loop_
_entity_poly.entity_id
_entity_poly.type
_entity_poly.pdbx_seq_one_letter_code
_entity_poly.pdbx_strand_id
1 'polypeptide(L)'
;QLKDSPEYYKCLKENLFEDEVYVFTPRGDVVTLKSASTAVDFAYKVHTEIGNRICACRINGKESSLDEKLHDGDIVEIITCDDSSPSLQWLNFAKTPAARNGIRKWFKGARAEDNILRARQLLAEELGVHLDRMVSSEAMTHVSESLGLNSTEQLLVALGSGDVLVSEVVGALQAYAKRRIATLAPPPSPLPPPAAGPPRR
;
A
#
# COMPACT_ATOMS: atom_id res chain seq x y z
N GLN A 1 -5.83 16.92 8.57
CA GLN A 1 -5.76 17.01 10.04
C GLN A 1 -5.48 15.60 10.55
N LEU A 2 -4.24 15.29 10.91
CA LEU A 2 -3.79 13.92 11.30
C LEU A 2 -3.04 13.91 12.66
N LYS A 3 -2.99 15.06 13.34
CA LYS A 3 -2.21 15.25 14.58
C LYS A 3 -2.96 14.84 15.85
N ASP A 4 -4.26 14.59 15.78
CA ASP A 4 -5.10 14.36 16.96
C ASP A 4 -5.72 12.96 17.03
N SER A 5 -5.11 11.94 16.38
CA SER A 5 -5.53 10.56 16.63
C SER A 5 -4.85 10.01 17.90
N PRO A 6 -5.57 9.32 18.80
CA PRO A 6 -4.95 8.56 19.89
C PRO A 6 -3.91 7.55 19.41
N GLU A 7 -4.00 7.03 18.18
CA GLU A 7 -2.96 6.19 17.58
C GLU A 7 -1.68 6.99 17.26
N TYR A 8 -1.79 8.26 16.87
CA TYR A 8 -0.64 9.12 16.57
C TYR A 8 0.17 9.42 17.83
N TYR A 9 -0.52 9.76 18.95
CA TYR A 9 0.15 9.98 20.24
C TYR A 9 0.74 8.71 20.82
N LYS A 10 0.11 7.55 20.61
CA LYS A 10 0.67 6.26 21.02
C LYS A 10 1.94 5.93 20.24
N CYS A 11 1.92 6.09 18.92
CA CYS A 11 3.09 5.90 18.06
C CYS A 11 4.22 6.89 18.39
N LEU A 12 3.90 8.16 18.68
CA LEU A 12 4.89 9.16 19.09
C LEU A 12 5.51 8.82 20.46
N LYS A 13 4.71 8.43 21.45
CA LYS A 13 5.21 8.06 22.78
C LYS A 13 6.06 6.79 22.75
N GLU A 14 5.68 5.81 21.93
CA GLU A 14 6.46 4.58 21.73
C GLU A 14 7.83 4.89 21.08
N ASN A 15 7.89 5.78 20.09
CA ASN A 15 9.17 6.10 19.42
C ASN A 15 10.16 6.96 20.22
N LEU A 16 9.76 7.63 21.32
CA LEU A 16 10.63 8.58 22.03
C LEU A 16 11.61 7.95 23.05
N PHE A 17 11.45 6.66 23.39
CA PHE A 17 12.25 5.98 24.43
C PHE A 17 12.53 4.50 24.14
N GLU A 18 12.48 4.08 22.88
CA GLU A 18 12.78 2.68 22.55
C GLU A 18 14.29 2.47 22.46
N ASP A 19 14.80 1.60 23.33
CA ASP A 19 16.15 1.07 23.20
C ASP A 19 16.31 0.44 21.80
N GLU A 20 17.45 0.66 21.17
CA GLU A 20 17.82 0.05 19.90
C GLU A 20 18.72 -1.17 20.15
N VAL A 21 18.72 -2.13 19.23
CA VAL A 21 19.70 -3.22 19.18
C VAL A 21 20.48 -3.19 17.87
N TYR A 22 21.79 -3.44 17.97
CA TYR A 22 22.73 -3.46 16.86
C TYR A 22 23.12 -4.91 16.56
N VAL A 23 22.68 -5.40 15.40
CA VAL A 23 22.94 -6.77 14.95
C VAL A 23 23.75 -6.76 13.66
N PHE A 24 24.41 -7.87 13.36
CA PHE A 24 25.34 -8.00 12.25
C PHE A 24 24.82 -9.00 11.22
N THR A 25 25.03 -8.70 9.94
CA THR A 25 24.94 -9.71 8.88
C THR A 25 26.17 -10.63 8.93
N PRO A 26 26.14 -11.82 8.33
CA PRO A 26 27.32 -12.68 8.25
C PRO A 26 28.50 -12.05 7.49
N ARG A 27 28.22 -10.99 6.70
CA ARG A 27 29.23 -10.21 5.98
C ARG A 27 29.83 -9.06 6.80
N GLY A 28 29.34 -8.84 8.03
CA GLY A 28 29.80 -7.80 8.93
C GLY A 28 29.08 -6.45 8.78
N ASP A 29 28.00 -6.39 8.00
CA ASP A 29 27.19 -5.17 7.91
C ASP A 29 26.36 -5.00 9.19
N VAL A 30 26.31 -3.78 9.73
CA VAL A 30 25.52 -3.46 10.93
C VAL A 30 24.10 -3.08 10.53
N VAL A 31 23.12 -3.66 11.22
CA VAL A 31 21.70 -3.34 11.08
C VAL A 31 21.15 -2.96 12.44
N THR A 32 20.56 -1.75 12.53
CA THR A 32 19.89 -1.26 13.73
C THR A 32 18.41 -1.61 13.69
N LEU A 33 17.92 -2.18 14.79
CA LEU A 33 16.52 -2.55 15.00
C LEU A 33 16.01 -2.02 16.34
N LYS A 34 14.68 -2.01 16.52
CA LYS A 34 14.08 -1.73 17.83
C LYS A 34 14.42 -2.86 18.81
N SER A 35 14.56 -2.55 20.08
CA SER A 35 14.74 -3.58 21.12
C SER A 35 13.61 -4.61 21.10
N ALA A 36 13.97 -5.85 21.42
CA ALA A 36 13.12 -7.03 21.33
C ALA A 36 12.60 -7.38 19.91
N SER A 37 13.19 -6.83 18.85
CA SER A 37 12.98 -7.29 17.48
C SER A 37 13.45 -8.73 17.30
N THR A 38 12.87 -9.43 16.33
CA THR A 38 13.20 -10.85 16.06
C THR A 38 13.85 -11.04 14.69
N ALA A 39 14.19 -12.28 14.34
CA ALA A 39 14.74 -12.62 13.03
C ALA A 39 13.82 -12.19 11.86
N VAL A 40 12.49 -12.22 12.07
CA VAL A 40 11.51 -11.73 11.07
C VAL A 40 11.65 -10.23 10.85
N ASP A 41 11.81 -9.45 11.92
CA ASP A 41 12.04 -8.01 11.83
C ASP A 41 13.34 -7.69 11.08
N PHE A 42 14.41 -8.42 11.39
CA PHE A 42 15.69 -8.30 10.68
C PHE A 42 15.53 -8.63 9.18
N ALA A 43 14.86 -9.73 8.83
CA ALA A 43 14.65 -10.13 7.45
C ALA A 43 13.91 -9.06 6.64
N TYR A 44 12.80 -8.52 7.17
CA TYR A 44 12.05 -7.44 6.52
C TYR A 44 12.80 -6.10 6.48
N LYS A 45 13.71 -5.85 7.43
CA LYS A 45 14.60 -4.68 7.42
C LYS A 45 15.64 -4.78 6.30
N VAL A 46 16.20 -5.97 6.06
CA VAL A 46 17.15 -6.21 4.97
C VAL A 46 16.44 -6.12 3.62
N HIS A 47 15.38 -6.90 3.41
CA HIS A 47 14.59 -6.83 2.19
C HIS A 47 13.23 -7.51 2.36
N THR A 48 12.17 -6.94 1.77
CA THR A 48 10.81 -7.52 1.85
C THR A 48 10.75 -8.94 1.30
N GLU A 49 11.45 -9.24 0.20
CA GLU A 49 11.47 -10.60 -0.37
C GLU A 49 12.15 -11.62 0.56
N ILE A 50 13.20 -11.21 1.28
CA ILE A 50 13.85 -12.09 2.28
C ILE A 50 12.89 -12.34 3.44
N GLY A 51 12.21 -11.30 3.92
CA GLY A 51 11.16 -11.43 4.92
C GLY A 51 9.99 -12.31 4.48
N ASN A 52 9.63 -12.29 3.19
CA ASN A 52 8.55 -13.11 2.66
C ASN A 52 8.94 -14.59 2.51
N ARG A 53 10.22 -14.86 2.24
CA ARG A 53 10.75 -16.21 2.00
C ARG A 53 11.54 -16.79 3.17
N ILE A 54 11.50 -16.18 4.35
CA ILE A 54 12.23 -16.73 5.50
C ILE A 54 11.60 -18.05 5.94
N CYS A 55 12.42 -19.10 6.03
CA CYS A 55 12.01 -20.41 6.53
C CYS A 55 12.75 -20.80 7.82
N ALA A 56 14.01 -20.36 7.98
CA ALA A 56 14.79 -20.59 9.19
C ALA A 56 15.77 -19.44 9.44
N CYS A 57 16.35 -19.40 10.63
CA CYS A 57 17.41 -18.45 10.96
C CYS A 57 18.50 -19.12 11.78
N ARG A 58 19.71 -18.55 11.72
CA ARG A 58 20.78 -18.84 12.67
C ARG A 58 21.21 -17.55 13.36
N ILE A 59 21.41 -17.66 14.66
CA ILE A 59 21.96 -16.57 15.49
C ILE A 59 23.31 -17.06 16.01
N ASN A 60 24.37 -16.30 15.76
CA ASN A 60 25.74 -16.64 16.15
C ASN A 60 26.17 -18.04 15.69
N GLY A 61 25.75 -18.42 14.47
CA GLY A 61 26.06 -19.72 13.84
C GLY A 61 25.23 -20.91 14.35
N LYS A 62 24.27 -20.72 15.26
CA LYS A 62 23.40 -21.77 15.78
C LYS A 62 21.97 -21.59 15.28
N GLU A 63 21.29 -22.69 14.94
CA GLU A 63 19.86 -22.65 14.58
C GLU A 63 19.03 -22.08 15.72
N SER A 64 18.11 -21.18 15.38
CA SER A 64 17.31 -20.42 16.33
C SER A 64 15.86 -20.32 15.85
N SER A 65 14.95 -20.08 16.79
CA SER A 65 13.56 -19.78 16.49
C SER A 65 13.40 -18.39 15.86
N LEU A 66 12.38 -18.21 15.02
CA LEU A 66 12.12 -16.94 14.32
C LEU A 66 11.57 -15.84 15.25
N ASP A 67 11.03 -16.21 16.40
CA ASP A 67 10.48 -15.34 17.44
C ASP A 67 11.47 -15.02 18.57
N GLU A 68 12.67 -15.61 18.53
CA GLU A 68 13.76 -15.26 19.44
C GLU A 68 14.12 -13.78 19.31
N LYS A 69 14.28 -13.12 20.47
CA LYS A 69 14.65 -11.71 20.53
C LYS A 69 16.13 -11.56 20.24
N LEU A 70 16.46 -10.60 19.39
CA LEU A 70 17.82 -10.25 19.06
C LEU A 70 18.43 -9.35 20.15
N HIS A 71 19.72 -9.54 20.39
CA HIS A 71 20.53 -8.78 21.34
C HIS A 71 21.67 -8.05 20.61
N ASP A 72 22.24 -7.06 21.29
CA ASP A 72 23.42 -6.35 20.78
C ASP A 72 24.57 -7.31 20.50
N GLY A 73 25.15 -7.19 19.30
CA GLY A 73 26.29 -8.02 18.87
C GLY A 73 25.90 -9.32 18.17
N ASP A 74 24.61 -9.67 18.11
CA ASP A 74 24.19 -10.91 17.46
C ASP A 74 24.49 -10.89 15.95
N ILE A 75 25.08 -11.99 15.45
CA ILE A 75 25.24 -12.24 14.01
C ILE A 75 24.03 -13.05 13.54
N VAL A 76 23.20 -12.45 12.69
CA VAL A 76 21.95 -13.04 12.22
C VAL A 76 22.08 -13.49 10.77
N GLU A 77 21.95 -14.79 10.55
CA GLU A 77 21.87 -15.41 9.23
C GLU A 77 20.41 -15.79 8.94
N ILE A 78 19.87 -15.28 7.84
CA ILE A 78 18.52 -15.62 7.37
C ILE A 78 18.61 -16.69 6.29
N ILE A 79 17.84 -17.75 6.46
CA ILE A 79 17.74 -18.85 5.48
C ILE A 79 16.40 -18.70 4.78
N THR A 80 16.45 -18.55 3.46
CA THR A 80 15.25 -18.41 2.62
C THR A 80 14.96 -19.66 1.82
N CYS A 81 13.67 -19.95 1.62
CA CYS A 81 13.19 -21.08 0.83
C CYS A 81 12.20 -20.60 -0.24
N ASP A 82 12.24 -21.17 -1.45
CA ASP A 82 11.38 -20.72 -2.56
C ASP A 82 9.89 -20.97 -2.31
N ASP A 83 9.55 -22.09 -1.67
CA ASP A 83 8.15 -22.47 -1.35
C ASP A 83 7.67 -21.93 0.01
N SER A 84 8.49 -21.11 0.69
CA SER A 84 8.08 -20.53 1.97
C SER A 84 7.24 -19.29 1.79
N SER A 85 6.35 -19.07 2.75
CA SER A 85 5.46 -17.91 2.79
C SER A 85 5.32 -17.39 4.21
N PRO A 86 4.96 -16.10 4.39
CA PRO A 86 4.69 -15.55 5.69
C PRO A 86 3.58 -16.29 6.43
N SER A 87 3.77 -16.45 7.75
CA SER A 87 2.71 -16.93 8.64
C SER A 87 2.00 -15.75 9.33
N LEU A 88 0.68 -15.83 9.46
CA LEU A 88 -0.09 -14.85 10.25
C LEU A 88 0.35 -14.79 11.71
N GLN A 89 0.88 -15.90 12.25
CA GLN A 89 1.38 -15.98 13.62
C GLN A 89 2.53 -14.99 13.87
N TRP A 90 3.29 -14.63 12.82
CA TRP A 90 4.40 -13.68 12.95
C TRP A 90 3.94 -12.29 13.40
N LEU A 91 2.69 -11.90 13.16
CA LEU A 91 2.13 -10.65 13.65
C LEU A 91 2.06 -10.57 15.19
N ASN A 92 2.16 -11.70 15.89
CA ASN A 92 2.17 -11.75 17.35
C ASN A 92 3.52 -11.33 17.95
N PHE A 93 4.63 -11.56 17.23
CA PHE A 93 5.96 -11.29 17.74
C PHE A 93 6.76 -10.25 16.94
N ALA A 94 6.44 -10.02 15.66
CA ALA A 94 7.05 -8.98 14.84
C ALA A 94 6.80 -7.59 15.45
N LYS A 95 7.89 -6.90 15.77
CA LYS A 95 7.88 -5.61 16.48
C LYS A 95 7.84 -4.43 15.52
N THR A 96 8.57 -4.51 14.42
CA THR A 96 8.77 -3.37 13.54
C THR A 96 7.54 -3.13 12.67
N PRO A 97 7.17 -1.86 12.43
CA PRO A 97 6.10 -1.53 11.49
C PRO A 97 6.37 -2.09 10.09
N ALA A 98 7.64 -2.11 9.66
CA ALA A 98 8.07 -2.64 8.38
C ALA A 98 7.69 -4.12 8.21
N ALA A 99 8.04 -4.98 9.18
CA ALA A 99 7.71 -6.40 9.13
C ALA A 99 6.20 -6.64 9.19
N ARG A 100 5.50 -5.99 10.14
CA ARG A 100 4.05 -6.12 10.30
C ARG A 100 3.30 -5.71 9.03
N ASN A 101 3.73 -4.62 8.40
CA ASN A 101 3.13 -4.14 7.15
C ASN A 101 3.49 -5.04 5.97
N GLY A 102 4.73 -5.55 5.90
CA GLY A 102 5.15 -6.51 4.89
C GLY A 102 4.30 -7.79 4.92
N ILE A 103 4.12 -8.38 6.10
CA ILE A 103 3.29 -9.57 6.32
C ILE A 103 1.84 -9.32 5.88
N ARG A 104 1.23 -8.22 6.34
CA ARG A 104 -0.15 -7.86 5.95
C ARG A 104 -0.29 -7.65 4.46
N LYS A 105 0.67 -6.94 3.85
CA LYS A 105 0.70 -6.68 2.41
C LYS A 105 0.77 -7.97 1.61
N TRP A 106 1.57 -8.94 2.06
CA TRP A 106 1.66 -10.25 1.43
C TRP A 106 0.30 -10.97 1.44
N PHE A 107 -0.37 -11.04 2.59
CA PHE A 107 -1.69 -11.69 2.69
C PHE A 107 -2.78 -10.96 1.89
N LYS A 108 -2.69 -9.65 1.75
CA LYS A 108 -3.57 -8.87 0.89
C LYS A 108 -3.41 -9.25 -0.59
N GLY A 109 -2.17 -9.44 -1.04
CA GLY A 109 -1.86 -9.93 -2.39
C GLY A 109 -2.28 -11.40 -2.60
N ALA A 110 -2.08 -12.25 -1.60
CA ALA A 110 -2.50 -13.66 -1.66
C ALA A 110 -4.03 -13.83 -1.84
N ARG A 111 -4.80 -12.82 -1.44
CA ARG A 111 -6.26 -12.75 -1.64
C ARG A 111 -6.66 -11.79 -2.75
N ALA A 112 -5.78 -11.53 -3.72
CA ALA A 112 -6.03 -10.56 -4.77
C ALA A 112 -7.32 -10.89 -5.55
N GLU A 113 -7.53 -12.15 -5.93
CA GLU A 113 -8.73 -12.56 -6.68
C GLU A 113 -10.03 -12.29 -5.89
N ASP A 114 -10.08 -12.71 -4.62
CA ASP A 114 -11.23 -12.46 -3.73
C ASP A 114 -11.48 -10.95 -3.53
N ASN A 115 -10.40 -10.18 -3.34
CA ASN A 115 -10.47 -8.73 -3.19
C ASN A 115 -10.99 -8.09 -4.48
N ILE A 116 -10.51 -8.51 -5.65
CA ILE A 116 -10.98 -8.01 -6.96
C ILE A 116 -12.46 -8.32 -7.15
N LEU A 117 -12.90 -9.54 -6.81
CA LEU A 117 -14.31 -9.93 -6.91
C LEU A 117 -15.20 -9.04 -6.02
N ARG A 118 -14.78 -8.83 -4.76
CA ARG A 118 -15.48 -7.96 -3.82
C ARG A 118 -15.52 -6.50 -4.30
N ALA A 119 -14.42 -5.99 -4.83
CA ALA A 119 -14.35 -4.64 -5.38
C ALA A 119 -15.32 -4.43 -6.55
N ARG A 120 -15.44 -5.45 -7.42
CA ARG A 120 -16.42 -5.43 -8.51
C ARG A 120 -17.86 -5.41 -7.99
N GLN A 121 -18.17 -6.17 -6.94
CA GLN A 121 -19.51 -6.14 -6.33
C GLN A 121 -19.83 -4.74 -5.77
N LEU A 122 -18.92 -4.17 -4.97
CA LEU A 122 -19.11 -2.84 -4.37
C LEU A 122 -19.32 -1.73 -5.41
N LEU A 123 -18.51 -1.73 -6.47
CA LEU A 123 -18.65 -0.74 -7.54
C LEU A 123 -19.93 -0.95 -8.36
N ALA A 124 -20.39 -2.19 -8.54
CA ALA A 124 -21.60 -2.48 -9.29
C ALA A 124 -22.84 -2.05 -8.52
N GLU A 125 -22.84 -2.23 -7.20
CA GLU A 125 -23.89 -1.74 -6.30
C GLU A 125 -23.99 -0.22 -6.35
N GLU A 126 -22.86 0.51 -6.27
CA GLU A 126 -22.89 1.98 -6.24
C GLU A 126 -23.12 2.64 -7.59
N LEU A 127 -22.61 2.06 -8.68
CA LEU A 127 -22.74 2.65 -10.01
C LEU A 127 -23.98 2.14 -10.77
N GLY A 128 -24.61 1.06 -10.29
CA GLY A 128 -25.78 0.46 -10.94
C GLY A 128 -25.50 -0.12 -12.33
N VAL A 129 -24.24 -0.46 -12.64
CA VAL A 129 -23.81 -0.94 -13.97
C VAL A 129 -22.91 -2.17 -13.88
N HIS A 130 -22.92 -3.00 -14.94
CA HIS A 130 -21.95 -4.07 -15.10
C HIS A 130 -20.56 -3.52 -15.44
N LEU A 131 -19.59 -3.83 -14.58
CA LEU A 131 -18.25 -3.23 -14.62
C LEU A 131 -17.30 -3.84 -15.64
N ASP A 132 -17.64 -4.95 -16.29
CA ASP A 132 -16.68 -5.69 -17.14
C ASP A 132 -16.07 -4.82 -18.26
N ARG A 133 -16.83 -3.85 -18.78
CA ARG A 133 -16.32 -2.87 -19.76
C ARG A 133 -15.63 -1.66 -19.13
N MET A 134 -15.96 -1.34 -17.88
CA MET A 134 -15.37 -0.20 -17.16
C MET A 134 -13.98 -0.52 -16.63
N VAL A 135 -13.73 -1.74 -16.16
CA VAL A 135 -12.43 -2.14 -15.60
C VAL A 135 -11.30 -1.96 -16.61
N SER A 136 -11.56 -2.21 -17.90
CA SER A 136 -10.60 -2.01 -18.98
C SER A 136 -10.65 -0.61 -19.62
N SER A 137 -11.42 0.32 -19.07
CA SER A 137 -11.57 1.66 -19.63
C SER A 137 -10.40 2.58 -19.27
N GLU A 138 -10.09 3.50 -20.17
CA GLU A 138 -9.16 4.62 -19.95
C GLU A 138 -9.52 5.42 -18.69
N ALA A 139 -10.81 5.51 -18.37
CA ALA A 139 -11.30 6.16 -17.15
C ALA A 139 -10.76 5.47 -15.90
N MET A 140 -10.76 4.14 -15.86
CA MET A 140 -10.29 3.40 -14.70
C MET A 140 -8.77 3.44 -14.54
N THR A 141 -8.03 3.43 -15.65
CA THR A 141 -6.59 3.66 -15.65
C THR A 141 -6.26 5.03 -15.07
N HIS A 142 -6.91 6.10 -15.56
CA HIS A 142 -6.69 7.46 -15.05
C HIS A 142 -7.06 7.58 -13.56
N VAL A 143 -8.14 6.93 -13.12
CA VAL A 143 -8.52 6.94 -11.70
C VAL A 143 -7.48 6.21 -10.85
N SER A 144 -6.97 5.06 -11.28
CA SER A 144 -5.90 4.36 -10.57
C SER A 144 -4.65 5.23 -10.40
N GLU A 145 -4.21 5.90 -11.48
CA GLU A 145 -3.06 6.81 -11.45
C GLU A 145 -3.31 8.01 -10.54
N SER A 146 -4.53 8.58 -10.56
CA SER A 146 -4.88 9.71 -9.70
C SER A 146 -4.89 9.37 -8.21
N LEU A 147 -5.05 8.10 -7.87
CA LEU A 147 -4.98 7.57 -6.51
C LEU A 147 -3.58 7.03 -6.16
N GLY A 148 -2.58 7.24 -7.03
CA GLY A 148 -1.19 6.81 -6.82
C GLY A 148 -0.97 5.31 -6.99
N LEU A 149 -1.85 4.61 -7.71
CA LEU A 149 -1.76 3.18 -7.99
C LEU A 149 -1.31 2.95 -9.43
N ASN A 150 -0.56 1.87 -9.63
CA ASN A 150 0.12 1.61 -10.91
C ASN A 150 -0.73 0.79 -11.89
N SER A 151 -1.90 0.31 -11.48
CA SER A 151 -2.81 -0.43 -12.35
C SER A 151 -4.23 -0.44 -11.81
N THR A 152 -5.20 -0.67 -12.70
CA THR A 152 -6.60 -0.92 -12.31
C THR A 152 -6.71 -2.15 -11.41
N GLU A 153 -5.89 -3.17 -11.62
CA GLU A 153 -5.87 -4.36 -10.76
C GLU A 153 -5.48 -3.99 -9.32
N GLN A 154 -4.42 -3.18 -9.13
CA GLN A 154 -4.03 -2.68 -7.82
C GLN A 154 -5.14 -1.86 -7.17
N LEU A 155 -5.86 -1.05 -7.95
CA LEU A 155 -7.03 -0.32 -7.49
C LEU A 155 -8.13 -1.25 -7.00
N LEU A 156 -8.46 -2.31 -7.75
CA LEU A 156 -9.48 -3.27 -7.35
C LEU A 156 -9.06 -4.06 -6.11
N VAL A 157 -7.80 -4.50 -6.02
CA VAL A 157 -7.28 -5.14 -4.80
C VAL A 157 -7.34 -4.19 -3.61
N ALA A 158 -7.00 -2.91 -3.80
CA ALA A 158 -7.05 -1.89 -2.76
C ALA A 158 -8.48 -1.60 -2.28
N LEU A 159 -9.43 -1.50 -3.21
CA LEU A 159 -10.84 -1.33 -2.89
C LEU A 159 -11.42 -2.54 -2.16
N GLY A 160 -11.16 -3.76 -2.66
CA GLY A 160 -11.68 -5.00 -2.08
C GLY A 160 -11.18 -5.29 -0.67
N SER A 161 -9.94 -4.86 -0.38
CA SER A 161 -9.34 -4.97 0.96
C SER A 161 -9.72 -3.83 1.91
N GLY A 162 -10.35 -2.75 1.40
CA GLY A 162 -10.79 -1.61 2.19
C GLY A 162 -9.76 -0.49 2.37
N ASP A 163 -8.63 -0.52 1.67
CA ASP A 163 -7.61 0.56 1.72
C ASP A 163 -8.04 1.80 0.94
N VAL A 164 -8.92 1.63 -0.04
CA VAL A 164 -9.56 2.72 -0.80
C VAL A 164 -11.06 2.57 -0.63
N LEU A 165 -11.77 3.66 -0.33
CA LEU A 165 -13.22 3.63 -0.18
C LEU A 165 -13.91 3.67 -1.54
N VAL A 166 -15.05 2.98 -1.65
CA VAL A 166 -15.86 2.98 -2.89
C VAL A 166 -16.24 4.41 -3.31
N SER A 167 -16.55 5.28 -2.34
CA SER A 167 -16.90 6.68 -2.58
C SER A 167 -15.76 7.49 -3.20
N GLU A 168 -14.50 7.18 -2.87
CA GLU A 168 -13.34 7.86 -3.45
C GLU A 168 -13.18 7.48 -4.93
N VAL A 169 -13.35 6.20 -5.24
CA VAL A 169 -13.29 5.70 -6.63
C VAL A 169 -14.42 6.29 -7.47
N VAL A 170 -15.66 6.25 -6.95
CA VAL A 170 -16.83 6.81 -7.63
C VAL A 170 -16.68 8.33 -7.83
N GLY A 171 -16.23 9.06 -6.82
CA GLY A 171 -15.97 10.50 -6.93
C GLY A 171 -14.91 10.83 -8.00
N ALA A 172 -13.83 10.06 -8.06
CA ALA A 172 -12.79 10.22 -9.08
C ALA A 172 -13.30 9.91 -10.49
N LEU A 173 -14.11 8.86 -10.66
CA LEU A 173 -14.77 8.53 -11.93
C LEU A 173 -15.69 9.67 -12.41
N GLN A 174 -16.51 10.22 -11.51
CA GLN A 174 -17.38 11.36 -11.81
C GLN A 174 -16.58 12.61 -12.20
N ALA A 175 -15.47 12.88 -11.52
CA ALA A 175 -14.59 14.00 -11.85
C ALA A 175 -13.94 13.83 -13.24
N TYR A 176 -13.49 12.61 -13.58
CA TYR A 176 -12.97 12.28 -14.89
C TYR A 176 -14.02 12.47 -16.00
N ALA A 177 -15.25 11.98 -15.79
CA ALA A 177 -16.35 12.15 -16.74
C ALA A 177 -16.67 13.64 -17.00
N LYS A 178 -16.76 14.46 -15.95
CA LYS A 178 -16.98 15.91 -16.06
C LYS A 178 -15.87 16.60 -16.86
N ARG A 179 -14.60 16.25 -16.61
CA ARG A 179 -13.45 16.78 -17.35
C ARG A 179 -13.50 16.40 -18.83
N ARG A 180 -13.79 15.13 -19.16
CA ARG A 180 -13.92 14.70 -20.55
C ARG A 180 -15.04 15.42 -21.30
N ILE A 181 -16.20 15.59 -20.67
CA ILE A 181 -17.32 16.34 -21.28
C ILE A 181 -16.92 17.81 -21.52
N ALA A 182 -16.22 18.44 -20.57
CA ALA A 182 -15.75 19.82 -20.73
C ALA A 182 -14.71 19.97 -21.87
N THR A 183 -13.81 18.99 -22.05
CA THR A 183 -12.82 18.99 -23.13
C THR A 183 -13.44 18.70 -24.51
N LEU A 184 -14.52 17.91 -24.56
CA LEU A 184 -15.24 17.57 -25.79
C LEU A 184 -16.29 18.62 -26.19
N ALA A 185 -16.59 19.60 -25.33
CA ALA A 185 -17.51 20.67 -25.65
C ALA A 185 -16.90 21.60 -26.72
N PRO A 186 -17.66 21.97 -27.77
CA PRO A 186 -17.17 22.91 -28.77
C PRO A 186 -16.85 24.26 -28.11
N PRO A 187 -15.80 24.98 -28.57
CA PRO A 187 -15.48 26.29 -28.02
C PRO A 187 -16.71 27.22 -28.15
N PRO A 188 -16.93 28.12 -27.17
CA PRO A 188 -18.05 29.05 -27.24
C PRO A 188 -17.98 29.82 -28.55
N SER A 189 -19.10 29.90 -29.28
CA SER A 189 -19.16 30.64 -30.53
C SER A 189 -18.64 32.06 -30.31
N PRO A 190 -17.79 32.59 -31.21
CA PRO A 190 -17.29 33.96 -31.07
C PRO A 190 -18.47 34.91 -30.96
N LEU A 191 -18.41 35.83 -29.99
CA LEU A 191 -19.44 36.84 -29.79
C LEU A 191 -19.69 37.56 -31.13
N PRO A 192 -20.96 37.78 -31.53
CA PRO A 192 -21.23 38.57 -32.71
C PRO A 192 -20.55 39.94 -32.58
N PRO A 193 -19.97 40.48 -33.66
CA PRO A 193 -19.34 41.79 -33.61
C PRO A 193 -20.36 42.82 -33.09
N PRO A 194 -19.91 43.81 -32.29
CA PRO A 194 -20.81 44.84 -31.76
C PRO A 194 -21.56 45.47 -32.94
N ALA A 195 -22.89 45.55 -32.81
CA ALA A 195 -23.75 46.09 -33.85
C ALA A 195 -23.19 47.44 -34.32
N ALA A 196 -22.93 47.55 -35.62
CA ALA A 196 -22.51 48.81 -36.21
C ALA A 196 -23.55 49.87 -35.85
N GLY A 197 -23.15 50.86 -35.06
CA GLY A 197 -24.00 51.99 -34.72
C GLY A 197 -24.49 52.67 -36.01
N PRO A 198 -25.70 53.25 -35.98
CA PRO A 198 -26.29 53.83 -37.18
C PRO A 198 -25.34 54.87 -37.80
N PRO A 199 -25.29 54.97 -39.14
CA PRO A 199 -24.40 55.90 -39.82
C PRO A 199 -24.69 57.33 -39.35
N ARG A 200 -23.65 58.05 -38.94
CA ARG A 200 -23.75 59.47 -38.65
C ARG A 200 -24.12 60.20 -39.94
N ARG A 201 -25.24 60.92 -39.91
CA ARG A 201 -25.70 61.82 -40.97
C ARG A 201 -24.76 62.99 -41.16
#